data_AF-A0A556AKB7-F1
#
_entry.id   AF-A0A556AKB7-F1
#
_cell.length_a   1.000
_cell.length_b   1.000
_cell.length_c   1.000
_cell.angle_alpha   90.00
_cell.angle_beta   90.00
_cell.angle_gamma   90.00
#
_symmetry.space_group_name_H-M   'P 1'
#
loop_
_entity.id
_entity.type
_entity.pdbx_description
1 polymer ?
#
loop_
_entity_poly.entity_id
_entity_poly.type
_entity_poly.pdbx_seq_one_letter_code
_entity_poly.pdbx_strand_id
1 'polypeptide(L)'
;MGGEYVVCLGIIARMVDDFLSSGSNLNLSIRLIEAFLTLARTKQFSIAAEQFNVTASAFSQMIARLEEVVGARLFERSTRSVELTREGEVFARGAHRITAEVRATLRQVREIAGSEPRIVAIAAPPAFCGAWLPKQMEAIKKKHPSLLFRLHDAFSNDCLAMVRNASVDFGLNSVAGDANEYDATLLVNERMYVICPADDKLAANSSIELKELAGREITHMLPSGSMWQRIHPWLAEVGAIENGIHVTHMGTLAGLVASGFGIGVIPATAASLSVRPGVKIIRIRDPKAFRPIYLIKRKNSPLSAGAQLVWNQLLAAATNEITMESLDLPDPPAAAESAEDHPQGPPGGAGARRARREAGR
;
A
#
# COMPACT_ATOMS: atom_id res chain seq x y z
N MET A 1 25.16 -9.23 20.20
CA MET A 1 24.54 -9.53 18.89
C MET A 1 25.15 -10.73 18.14
N GLY A 2 26.07 -11.52 18.74
CA GLY A 2 26.69 -12.68 18.07
C GLY A 2 25.95 -14.02 18.19
N GLY A 3 24.96 -14.14 19.08
CA GLY A 3 24.28 -15.43 19.34
C GLY A 3 23.21 -15.81 18.30
N GLU A 4 22.53 -14.82 17.69
CA GLU A 4 21.41 -15.09 16.77
C GLU A 4 21.88 -15.58 15.39
N TYR A 5 23.04 -15.12 14.94
CA TYR A 5 23.67 -15.62 13.71
C TYR A 5 24.19 -17.05 13.85
N VAL A 6 24.69 -17.43 15.04
CA VAL A 6 25.20 -18.79 15.31
C VAL A 6 24.07 -19.83 15.33
N VAL A 7 22.88 -19.45 15.82
CA VAL A 7 21.70 -20.34 15.78
C VAL A 7 21.15 -20.48 14.35
N CYS A 8 21.13 -19.39 13.58
CA CYS A 8 20.66 -19.40 12.19
C CYS A 8 21.58 -20.23 11.27
N LEU A 9 22.89 -20.10 11.44
CA LEU A 9 23.89 -20.97 10.81
C LEU A 9 23.77 -22.41 11.33
N GLY A 10 23.48 -22.63 12.61
CA GLY A 10 23.33 -23.96 13.18
C GLY A 10 22.16 -24.77 12.62
N ILE A 11 21.02 -24.14 12.33
CA ILE A 11 19.83 -24.83 11.77
C ILE A 11 20.05 -25.13 10.28
N ILE A 12 20.57 -24.16 9.52
CA ILE A 12 20.89 -24.37 8.09
C ILE A 12 22.05 -25.35 7.93
N ALA A 13 23.09 -25.26 8.77
CA ALA A 13 24.22 -26.18 8.75
C ALA A 13 23.79 -27.59 9.16
N ARG A 14 22.90 -27.76 10.17
CA ARG A 14 22.35 -29.09 10.47
C ARG A 14 21.49 -29.64 9.33
N MET A 15 20.66 -28.83 8.69
CA MET A 15 19.89 -29.26 7.52
C MET A 15 20.77 -29.63 6.32
N VAL A 16 21.89 -28.92 6.14
CA VAL A 16 22.86 -29.19 5.06
C VAL A 16 23.79 -30.36 5.42
N ASP A 17 24.18 -30.52 6.68
CA ASP A 17 24.99 -31.65 7.17
C ASP A 17 24.17 -32.94 7.18
N ASP A 18 22.88 -32.90 7.54
CA ASP A 18 21.96 -34.03 7.39
C ASP A 18 21.75 -34.36 5.90
N PHE A 19 21.72 -33.35 5.02
CA PHE A 19 21.64 -33.51 3.56
C PHE A 19 22.90 -34.11 2.94
N LEU A 20 24.08 -33.79 3.45
CA LEU A 20 25.37 -34.29 2.96
C LEU A 20 25.75 -35.64 3.59
N SER A 21 25.33 -35.91 4.83
CA SER A 21 25.72 -37.10 5.60
C SER A 21 24.74 -38.27 5.44
N SER A 22 23.47 -38.01 5.17
CA SER A 22 22.46 -39.03 4.88
C SER A 22 21.98 -38.81 3.45
N GLY A 23 22.16 -39.79 2.56
CA GLY A 23 21.49 -39.84 1.26
C GLY A 23 19.96 -40.02 1.39
N SER A 24 19.32 -39.26 2.27
CA SER A 24 17.92 -39.36 2.68
C SER A 24 17.10 -38.30 1.97
N ASN A 25 16.02 -38.76 1.31
CA ASN A 25 14.98 -37.93 0.72
C ASN A 25 14.49 -36.87 1.72
N LEU A 26 14.74 -35.60 1.42
CA LEU A 26 14.06 -34.47 2.08
C LEU A 26 12.56 -34.60 1.77
N ASN A 27 11.78 -35.16 2.69
CA ASN A 27 10.32 -35.30 2.53
C ASN A 27 9.59 -33.98 2.87
N LEU A 28 10.16 -32.86 2.42
CA LEU A 28 9.57 -31.52 2.52
C LEU A 28 8.89 -31.20 1.19
N SER A 29 7.56 -31.30 1.15
CA SER A 29 6.79 -30.95 -0.05
C SER A 29 6.39 -29.48 -0.04
N ILE A 30 6.27 -28.89 -1.23
CA ILE A 30 5.76 -27.52 -1.40
C ILE A 30 4.36 -27.36 -0.78
N ARG A 31 3.56 -28.42 -0.79
CA ARG A 31 2.22 -28.46 -0.19
C ARG A 31 2.24 -28.25 1.32
N LEU A 32 3.25 -28.80 2.03
CA LEU A 32 3.43 -28.57 3.46
C LEU A 32 3.84 -27.12 3.75
N ILE A 33 4.72 -26.57 2.91
CA ILE A 33 5.14 -25.16 3.00
C ILE A 33 3.95 -24.22 2.78
N GLU A 34 3.12 -24.49 1.77
CA GLU A 34 1.91 -23.70 1.50
C GLU A 34 0.86 -23.81 2.61
N ALA A 35 0.68 -24.99 3.21
CA ALA A 35 -0.18 -25.15 4.38
C ALA A 35 0.32 -24.30 5.56
N PHE A 36 1.63 -24.33 5.85
CA PHE A 36 2.23 -23.48 6.87
C PHE A 36 1.99 -21.99 6.61
N LEU A 37 2.27 -21.49 5.41
CA LEU A 37 2.07 -20.09 5.06
C LEU A 37 0.59 -19.68 5.16
N THR A 38 -0.32 -20.59 4.81
CA THR A 38 -1.77 -20.38 4.93
C THR A 38 -2.19 -20.22 6.39
N LEU A 39 -1.69 -21.08 7.29
CA LEU A 39 -1.95 -20.97 8.72
C LEU A 39 -1.34 -19.71 9.33
N ALA A 40 -0.10 -19.38 8.97
CA ALA A 40 0.58 -18.17 9.42
C ALA A 40 -0.21 -16.89 9.07
N ARG A 41 -0.85 -16.87 7.90
CA ARG A 41 -1.69 -15.75 7.45
C ARG A 41 -3.06 -15.72 8.16
N THR A 42 -3.74 -16.85 8.25
CA THR A 42 -5.13 -16.93 8.76
C THR A 42 -5.19 -16.95 10.29
N LYS A 43 -4.12 -17.37 10.96
CA LYS A 43 -4.01 -17.54 12.41
C LYS A 43 -5.10 -18.44 13.03
N GLN A 44 -5.78 -19.23 12.21
CA GLN A 44 -6.88 -20.11 12.62
C GLN A 44 -6.88 -21.40 11.78
N PHE A 45 -6.81 -22.56 12.44
CA PHE A 45 -6.73 -23.86 11.77
C PHE A 45 -7.96 -24.18 10.93
N SER A 46 -9.17 -23.85 11.40
CA SER A 46 -10.42 -24.09 10.68
C SER A 46 -10.45 -23.33 9.35
N ILE A 47 -10.18 -22.02 9.39
CA ILE A 47 -10.12 -21.15 8.20
C ILE A 47 -9.01 -21.62 7.25
N ALA A 48 -7.84 -21.97 7.78
CA ALA A 48 -6.72 -22.45 6.97
C ALA A 48 -7.07 -23.75 6.23
N ALA A 49 -7.71 -24.71 6.92
CA ALA A 49 -8.12 -25.98 6.34
C ALA A 49 -9.16 -25.80 5.22
N GLU A 50 -10.13 -24.91 5.43
CA GLU A 50 -11.12 -24.53 4.42
C GLU A 50 -10.46 -23.94 3.17
N GLN A 51 -9.56 -22.96 3.34
CA GLN A 51 -8.81 -22.36 2.22
C GLN A 51 -7.93 -23.38 1.46
N PHE A 52 -7.50 -24.42 2.15
CA PHE A 52 -6.66 -25.48 1.58
C PHE A 52 -7.46 -26.69 1.06
N ASN A 53 -8.80 -26.62 1.11
CA ASN A 53 -9.74 -27.66 0.70
C ASN A 53 -9.48 -29.03 1.36
N VAL A 54 -9.25 -29.03 2.68
CA VAL A 54 -9.05 -30.26 3.47
C VAL A 54 -9.81 -30.18 4.80
N THR A 55 -9.94 -31.31 5.49
CA THR A 55 -10.52 -31.32 6.85
C THR A 55 -9.55 -30.69 7.85
N ALA A 56 -10.08 -30.12 8.94
CA ALA A 56 -9.25 -29.54 10.00
C ALA A 56 -8.26 -30.56 10.59
N SER A 57 -8.67 -31.82 10.76
CA SER A 57 -7.77 -32.90 11.21
C SER A 57 -6.64 -33.17 10.23
N ALA A 58 -6.93 -33.25 8.93
CA ALA A 58 -5.91 -33.45 7.90
C ALA A 58 -4.93 -32.28 7.86
N PHE A 59 -5.42 -31.04 7.97
CA PHE A 59 -4.58 -29.85 8.00
C PHE A 59 -3.67 -29.83 9.24
N SER A 60 -4.19 -30.15 10.42
CA SER A 60 -3.37 -30.27 11.64
C SER A 60 -2.29 -31.33 11.51
N GLN A 61 -2.56 -32.46 10.86
CA GLN A 61 -1.55 -33.48 10.58
C GLN A 61 -0.48 -32.98 9.60
N MET A 62 -0.85 -32.20 8.59
CA MET A 62 0.13 -31.58 7.67
C MET A 62 1.08 -30.63 8.42
N ILE A 63 0.56 -29.77 9.31
CA ILE A 63 1.40 -28.88 10.12
C ILE A 63 2.29 -29.67 11.07
N ALA A 64 1.75 -30.68 11.76
CA ALA A 64 2.54 -31.54 12.64
C ALA A 64 3.66 -32.27 11.89
N ARG A 65 3.38 -32.77 10.67
CA ARG A 65 4.37 -33.40 9.81
C ARG A 65 5.46 -32.43 9.38
N LEU A 66 5.10 -31.18 9.07
CA LEU A 66 6.08 -30.16 8.76
C LEU A 66 6.99 -29.86 9.97
N GLU A 67 6.41 -29.69 11.16
CA GLU A 67 7.15 -29.47 12.41
C GLU A 67 8.10 -30.64 12.71
N GLU A 68 7.69 -31.87 12.42
CA GLU A 68 8.54 -33.07 12.51
C GLU A 68 9.72 -33.04 11.53
N VAL A 69 9.47 -32.69 10.26
CA VAL A 69 10.51 -32.58 9.23
C VAL A 69 11.49 -31.45 9.53
N VAL A 70 11.01 -30.32 10.07
CA VAL A 70 11.86 -29.18 10.46
C VAL A 70 12.58 -29.44 11.79
N GLY A 71 12.06 -30.35 12.63
CA GLY A 71 12.61 -30.67 13.94
C GLY A 71 12.32 -29.61 15.01
N ALA A 72 11.36 -28.71 14.77
CA ALA A 72 10.99 -27.63 15.67
C ALA A 72 9.49 -27.31 15.57
N ARG A 73 8.91 -26.85 16.69
CA ARG A 73 7.57 -26.25 16.66
C ARG A 73 7.63 -24.90 15.97
N LEU A 74 6.74 -24.69 15.03
CA LEU A 74 6.65 -23.45 14.25
C LEU A 74 5.49 -22.57 14.71
N PHE A 75 4.55 -23.13 15.48
CA PHE A 75 3.42 -22.40 16.04
C PHE A 75 3.28 -22.59 17.55
N GLU A 76 3.01 -21.50 18.25
CA GLU A 76 2.44 -21.49 19.59
C GLU A 76 0.94 -21.80 19.45
N ARG A 77 0.46 -22.82 20.18
CA ARG A 77 -0.95 -23.23 20.14
C ARG A 77 -1.65 -22.81 21.43
N SER A 78 -2.47 -21.77 21.38
CA SER A 78 -3.49 -21.52 22.41
C SER A 78 -4.87 -21.92 21.88
N THR A 79 -5.86 -22.07 22.77
CA THR A 79 -7.25 -22.37 22.36
C THR A 79 -7.93 -21.22 21.61
N ARG A 80 -7.31 -20.03 21.54
CA ARG A 80 -7.90 -18.81 20.96
C ARG A 80 -7.05 -18.14 19.87
N SER A 81 -5.75 -18.44 19.81
CA SER A 81 -4.83 -17.83 18.85
C SER A 81 -3.75 -18.81 18.41
N VAL A 82 -3.41 -18.75 17.12
CA VAL A 82 -2.24 -19.40 16.54
C VAL A 82 -1.24 -18.32 16.18
N GLU A 83 -0.07 -18.38 16.78
CA GLU A 83 1.02 -17.44 16.53
C GLU A 83 2.30 -18.18 16.15
N LEU A 84 3.17 -17.53 15.39
CA LEU A 84 4.45 -18.12 15.01
C LEU A 84 5.38 -18.15 16.24
N THR A 85 6.09 -19.26 16.42
CA THR A 85 7.28 -19.27 17.28
C THR A 85 8.39 -18.46 16.62
N ARG A 86 9.48 -18.20 17.35
CA ARG A 86 10.69 -17.60 16.77
C ARG A 86 11.23 -18.43 15.59
N GLU A 87 11.23 -19.75 15.73
CA GLU A 87 11.58 -20.71 14.68
C GLU A 87 10.58 -20.64 13.52
N GLY A 88 9.29 -20.48 13.81
CA GLY A 88 8.23 -20.24 12.84
C GLY A 88 8.44 -18.98 12.02
N GLU A 89 8.87 -17.87 12.62
CA GLU A 89 9.19 -16.64 11.90
C GLU A 89 10.40 -16.82 10.96
N VAL A 90 11.43 -17.53 11.42
CA VAL A 90 12.61 -17.87 10.58
C VAL A 90 12.17 -18.74 9.41
N PHE A 91 11.39 -19.80 9.68
CA PHE A 91 10.86 -20.69 8.66
C PHE A 91 9.97 -19.94 7.67
N ALA A 92 9.11 -19.03 8.12
CA ALA A 92 8.24 -18.23 7.26
C ALA A 92 9.01 -17.41 6.23
N ARG A 93 10.12 -16.77 6.64
CA ARG A 93 10.99 -16.04 5.70
C ARG A 93 11.56 -16.98 4.64
N GLY A 94 12.05 -18.16 5.03
CA GLY A 94 12.54 -19.18 4.10
C GLY A 94 11.46 -19.73 3.15
N ALA A 95 10.32 -20.11 3.72
CA ALA A 95 9.15 -20.65 3.03
C ALA A 95 8.62 -19.70 1.96
N HIS A 96 8.51 -18.40 2.27
CA HIS A 96 8.13 -17.38 1.30
C HIS A 96 9.12 -17.29 0.13
N ARG A 97 10.44 -17.32 0.39
CA ARG A 97 11.45 -17.30 -0.68
C ARG A 97 11.35 -18.53 -1.58
N ILE A 98 11.25 -19.73 -0.99
CA ILE A 98 11.18 -21.00 -1.74
C ILE A 98 9.93 -21.03 -2.63
N THR A 99 8.76 -20.76 -2.04
CA THR A 99 7.49 -20.77 -2.80
C THR A 99 7.47 -19.71 -3.89
N ALA A 100 8.03 -18.53 -3.63
CA ALA A 100 8.16 -17.49 -4.63
C ALA A 100 9.06 -17.88 -5.79
N GLU A 101 10.23 -18.48 -5.50
CA GLU A 101 11.17 -18.92 -6.53
C GLU A 101 10.55 -19.99 -7.42
N VAL A 102 9.95 -21.02 -6.81
CA VAL A 102 9.23 -22.07 -7.56
C VAL A 102 8.15 -21.46 -8.45
N ARG A 103 7.34 -20.53 -7.93
CA ARG A 103 6.30 -19.86 -8.72
C ARG A 103 6.90 -19.00 -9.83
N ALA A 104 8.01 -18.30 -9.58
CA ALA A 104 8.69 -17.48 -10.59
C ALA A 104 9.26 -18.35 -11.71
N THR A 105 9.93 -19.45 -11.38
CA THR A 105 10.45 -20.41 -12.36
C THR A 105 9.32 -21.02 -13.19
N LEU A 106 8.24 -21.47 -12.56
CA LEU A 106 7.09 -22.02 -13.28
C LEU A 106 6.44 -20.99 -14.21
N ARG A 107 6.30 -19.74 -13.76
CA ARG A 107 5.82 -18.64 -14.62
C ARG A 107 6.75 -18.43 -15.81
N GLN A 108 8.05 -18.32 -15.59
CA GLN A 108 9.03 -18.13 -16.67
C GLN A 108 8.97 -19.26 -17.71
N VAL A 109 8.88 -20.52 -17.26
CA VAL A 109 8.73 -21.67 -18.17
C VAL A 109 7.44 -21.55 -18.99
N ARG A 110 6.31 -21.18 -18.36
CA ARG A 110 5.02 -21.03 -19.05
C ARG A 110 4.98 -19.84 -20.00
N GLU A 111 5.66 -18.75 -19.65
CA GLU A 111 5.87 -17.56 -20.49
C GLU A 111 6.70 -17.90 -21.74
N ILE A 112 7.77 -18.68 -21.59
CA ILE A 112 8.59 -19.18 -22.72
C ILE A 112 7.78 -20.12 -23.60
N ALA A 113 6.98 -21.00 -22.99
CA ALA A 113 6.10 -21.93 -23.70
C ALA A 113 4.88 -21.24 -24.36
N GLY A 114 4.67 -19.93 -24.14
CA GLY A 114 3.53 -19.18 -24.68
C GLY A 114 2.17 -19.56 -24.08
N SER A 115 2.16 -20.30 -22.97
CA SER A 115 0.96 -20.90 -22.36
C SER A 115 0.28 -20.04 -21.29
N GLU A 116 0.95 -19.00 -20.78
CA GLU A 116 0.37 -18.04 -19.83
C GLU A 116 0.63 -16.60 -20.26
N PRO A 117 -0.30 -15.67 -19.97
CA PRO A 117 -0.05 -14.25 -20.15
C PRO A 117 1.06 -13.76 -19.21
N ARG A 118 1.87 -12.82 -19.69
CA ARG A 118 2.94 -12.20 -18.89
C ARG A 118 2.31 -11.24 -17.89
N ILE A 119 2.14 -11.68 -16.64
CA ILE A 119 1.59 -10.85 -15.56
C ILE A 119 2.74 -10.21 -14.78
N VAL A 120 2.74 -8.88 -14.68
CA VAL A 120 3.66 -8.12 -13.83
C VAL A 120 2.92 -7.60 -12.60
N ALA A 121 3.35 -8.04 -11.42
CA ALA A 121 2.77 -7.66 -10.14
C ALA A 121 3.58 -6.53 -9.49
N ILE A 122 2.91 -5.43 -9.15
CA ILE A 122 3.51 -4.21 -8.62
C ILE A 122 2.78 -3.80 -7.34
N ALA A 123 3.51 -3.53 -6.26
CA ALA A 123 2.97 -2.85 -5.08
C ALA A 123 3.36 -1.37 -5.10
N ALA A 124 2.44 -0.45 -4.83
CA ALA A 124 2.73 0.98 -4.82
C ALA A 124 1.80 1.77 -3.90
N PRO A 125 2.17 2.99 -3.46
CA PRO A 125 1.29 3.83 -2.66
C PRO A 125 -0.01 4.12 -3.39
N PRO A 126 -1.18 4.15 -2.72
CA PRO A 126 -2.47 4.38 -3.37
C PRO A 126 -2.53 5.63 -4.26
N ALA A 127 -1.88 6.72 -3.83
CA ALA A 127 -1.79 7.95 -4.62
C ALA A 127 -1.03 7.75 -5.96
N PHE A 128 0.04 6.96 -5.97
CA PHE A 128 0.76 6.60 -7.20
C PHE A 128 -0.08 5.70 -8.10
N CYS A 129 -0.80 4.75 -7.52
CA CYS A 129 -1.74 3.88 -8.24
C CYS A 129 -2.86 4.66 -8.93
N GLY A 130 -3.30 5.78 -8.34
CA GLY A 130 -4.38 6.61 -8.87
C GLY A 130 -3.94 7.72 -9.84
N ALA A 131 -2.66 8.10 -9.88
CA ALA A 131 -2.20 9.26 -10.66
C ALA A 131 -1.09 8.93 -11.66
N TRP A 132 0.09 8.54 -11.18
CA TRP A 132 1.27 8.42 -12.03
C TRP A 132 1.37 7.06 -12.76
N LEU A 133 1.12 5.95 -12.06
CA LEU A 133 1.27 4.60 -12.63
C LEU A 133 0.33 4.29 -13.80
N PRO A 134 -0.97 4.67 -13.78
CA PRO A 134 -1.88 4.36 -14.87
C PRO A 134 -1.39 4.84 -16.24
N LYS A 135 -0.82 6.04 -16.32
CA LYS A 135 -0.23 6.57 -17.56
C LYS A 135 0.96 5.76 -18.05
N GLN A 136 1.84 5.35 -17.14
CA GLN A 136 2.99 4.52 -17.50
C GLN A 136 2.55 3.14 -17.97
N MET A 137 1.58 2.56 -17.28
CA MET A 137 0.97 1.27 -17.65
C MET A 137 0.28 1.36 -19.01
N GLU A 138 -0.41 2.47 -19.33
CA GLU A 138 -1.01 2.70 -20.64
C GLU A 138 0.06 2.73 -21.75
N ALA A 139 1.13 3.51 -21.55
CA ALA A 139 2.23 3.59 -22.52
C ALA A 139 2.91 2.23 -22.75
N ILE A 140 3.11 1.44 -21.68
CA ILE A 140 3.66 0.08 -21.78
C ILE A 140 2.69 -0.85 -22.49
N LYS A 141 1.39 -0.82 -22.14
CA LYS A 141 0.36 -1.68 -22.74
C LYS A 141 0.21 -1.43 -24.24
N LYS A 142 0.34 -0.18 -24.70
CA LYS A 142 0.34 0.16 -26.14
C LYS A 142 1.48 -0.54 -26.90
N LYS A 143 2.67 -0.65 -26.29
CA LYS A 143 3.85 -1.30 -26.89
C LYS A 143 3.88 -2.82 -26.66
N HIS A 144 3.25 -3.30 -25.59
CA HIS A 144 3.22 -4.71 -25.17
C HIS A 144 1.79 -5.16 -24.81
N PRO A 145 0.90 -5.37 -25.80
CA PRO A 145 -0.51 -5.64 -25.53
C PRO A 145 -0.81 -6.95 -24.78
N SER A 146 0.11 -7.90 -24.83
CA SER A 146 0.01 -9.20 -24.12
C SER A 146 0.43 -9.13 -22.66
N LEU A 147 1.00 -8.01 -22.21
CA LEU A 147 1.40 -7.83 -20.82
C LEU A 147 0.18 -7.45 -19.98
N LEU A 148 -0.05 -8.23 -18.93
CA LEU A 148 -1.07 -7.99 -17.92
C LEU A 148 -0.42 -7.44 -16.66
N PHE A 149 -1.18 -6.65 -15.90
CA PHE A 149 -0.71 -6.05 -14.67
C PHE A 149 -1.55 -6.51 -13.49
N ARG A 150 -0.89 -6.73 -12.36
CA ARG A 150 -1.54 -6.88 -11.05
C ARG A 150 -1.02 -5.78 -10.14
N LEU A 151 -1.88 -4.83 -9.83
CA LEU A 151 -1.52 -3.70 -8.97
C LEU A 151 -2.01 -3.93 -7.55
N HIS A 152 -1.16 -3.65 -6.58
CA HIS A 152 -1.47 -3.67 -5.15
C HIS A 152 -1.26 -2.26 -4.59
N ASP A 153 -2.33 -1.61 -4.17
CA ASP A 153 -2.32 -0.33 -3.46
C ASP A 153 -1.94 -0.54 -2.00
N ALA A 154 -0.64 -0.44 -1.71
CA ALA A 154 -0.07 -0.83 -0.43
C ALA A 154 0.64 0.34 0.26
N PHE A 155 0.50 0.41 1.59
CA PHE A 155 1.32 1.31 2.40
C PHE A 155 2.77 0.82 2.50
N SER A 156 3.68 1.67 2.97
CA SER A 156 5.12 1.41 2.87
C SER A 156 5.59 0.10 3.47
N ASN A 157 5.11 -0.26 4.65
CA ASN A 157 5.52 -1.51 5.32
C ASN A 157 4.94 -2.74 4.62
N ASP A 158 3.70 -2.66 4.17
CA ASP A 158 3.06 -3.75 3.41
C ASP A 158 3.74 -3.94 2.05
N CYS A 159 4.08 -2.86 1.36
CA CYS A 159 4.83 -2.91 0.10
C CYS A 159 6.18 -3.64 0.28
N LEU A 160 6.96 -3.28 1.30
CA LEU A 160 8.21 -3.98 1.64
C LEU A 160 7.97 -5.46 1.93
N ALA A 161 6.96 -5.78 2.75
CA ALA A 161 6.62 -7.16 3.08
C ALA A 161 6.21 -7.97 1.83
N MET A 162 5.42 -7.38 0.93
CA MET A 162 5.00 -8.03 -0.33
C MET A 162 6.18 -8.28 -1.26
N VAL A 163 7.12 -7.34 -1.36
CA VAL A 163 8.37 -7.53 -2.12
C VAL A 163 9.20 -8.63 -1.48
N ARG A 164 9.46 -8.58 -0.16
CA ARG A 164 10.22 -9.60 0.59
C ARG A 164 9.65 -11.00 0.41
N ASN A 165 8.33 -11.11 0.48
CA ASN A 165 7.61 -12.37 0.35
C ASN A 165 7.37 -12.77 -1.12
N ALA A 166 7.81 -11.95 -2.08
CA ALA A 166 7.54 -12.06 -3.52
C ALA A 166 6.09 -12.41 -3.85
N SER A 167 5.20 -11.71 -3.16
CA SER A 167 3.80 -11.60 -3.57
C SER A 167 3.65 -10.62 -4.74
N VAL A 168 4.67 -9.80 -4.99
CA VAL A 168 4.83 -8.91 -6.15
C VAL A 168 6.22 -9.05 -6.75
N ASP A 169 6.41 -8.65 -8.00
CA ASP A 169 7.73 -8.70 -8.66
C ASP A 169 8.62 -7.55 -8.15
N PHE A 170 8.05 -6.35 -7.99
CA PHE A 170 8.73 -5.19 -7.40
C PHE A 170 7.71 -4.21 -6.79
N GLY A 171 8.22 -3.21 -6.06
CA GLY A 171 7.42 -2.17 -5.44
C GLY A 171 7.87 -0.76 -5.80
N LEU A 172 6.96 0.20 -5.71
CA LEU A 172 7.27 1.62 -5.54
C LEU A 172 7.08 1.94 -4.06
N ASN A 173 8.04 2.61 -3.43
CA ASN A 173 7.94 2.92 -2.01
C ASN A 173 8.67 4.21 -1.64
N SER A 174 8.21 4.91 -0.61
CA SER A 174 8.88 6.14 -0.13
C SER A 174 10.05 5.90 0.81
N VAL A 175 10.29 4.65 1.17
CA VAL A 175 11.46 4.22 1.93
C VAL A 175 12.15 3.10 1.16
N ALA A 176 13.48 3.10 1.17
CA ALA A 176 14.29 2.10 0.46
C ALA A 176 14.22 0.71 1.12
N GLY A 177 13.87 0.63 2.41
CA GLY A 177 13.94 -0.60 3.20
C GLY A 177 15.36 -0.91 3.69
N ASP A 178 15.54 -2.10 4.27
CA ASP A 178 16.85 -2.60 4.70
C ASP A 178 17.71 -2.97 3.47
N ALA A 179 18.90 -2.37 3.34
CA ALA A 179 19.83 -2.60 2.23
C ALA A 179 20.36 -4.05 2.16
N ASN A 180 20.16 -4.87 3.18
CA ASN A 180 20.45 -6.31 3.15
C ASN A 180 19.32 -7.13 2.52
N GLU A 181 18.10 -6.60 2.50
CA GLU A 181 16.90 -7.29 1.98
C GLU A 181 16.49 -6.79 0.59
N TYR A 182 16.68 -5.50 0.30
CA TYR A 182 16.17 -4.85 -0.91
C TYR A 182 17.28 -4.18 -1.71
N ASP A 183 17.14 -4.24 -3.04
CA ASP A 183 17.78 -3.31 -3.96
C ASP A 183 16.79 -2.18 -4.23
N ALA A 184 17.19 -0.95 -3.89
CA ALA A 184 16.38 0.24 -4.07
C ALA A 184 17.05 1.21 -5.04
N THR A 185 16.31 1.67 -6.03
CA THR A 185 16.75 2.70 -6.99
C THR A 185 15.82 3.89 -6.85
N LEU A 186 16.38 5.09 -6.64
CA LEU A 186 15.57 6.31 -6.61
C LEU A 186 14.88 6.47 -7.96
N LEU A 187 13.55 6.48 -7.96
CA LEU A 187 12.73 6.70 -9.13
C LEU A 187 12.52 8.20 -9.34
N VAL A 188 12.07 8.91 -8.31
CA VAL A 188 11.72 10.33 -8.42
C VAL A 188 11.60 11.00 -7.06
N ASN A 189 11.76 12.32 -7.01
CA ASN A 189 11.37 13.13 -5.86
C ASN A 189 10.00 13.76 -6.08
N GLU A 190 9.04 13.45 -5.22
CA GLU A 190 7.69 13.96 -5.31
C GLU A 190 7.53 15.24 -4.47
N ARG A 191 7.05 16.33 -5.07
CA ARG A 191 6.83 17.59 -4.34
C ARG A 191 5.64 17.50 -3.38
N MET A 192 5.74 18.26 -2.29
CA MET A 192 4.71 18.36 -1.25
C MET A 192 3.91 19.66 -1.37
N TYR A 193 2.63 19.55 -1.04
CA TYR A 193 1.64 20.62 -1.10
C TYR A 193 0.88 20.69 0.23
N VAL A 194 0.33 21.86 0.54
CA VAL A 194 -0.64 22.03 1.62
C VAL A 194 -2.04 22.01 1.03
N ILE A 195 -2.96 21.38 1.74
CA ILE A 195 -4.39 21.57 1.54
C ILE A 195 -4.98 22.35 2.71
N CYS A 196 -5.83 23.31 2.42
CA CYS A 196 -6.51 24.12 3.42
C CYS A 196 -7.98 24.37 3.03
N PRO A 197 -8.81 24.82 3.98
CA PRO A 197 -10.12 25.38 3.65
C PRO A 197 -10.02 26.48 2.58
N ALA A 198 -11.04 26.62 1.73
CA ALA A 198 -11.02 27.60 0.64
C ALA A 198 -11.11 29.06 1.11
N ASP A 199 -11.60 29.29 2.33
CA ASP A 199 -11.68 30.57 3.03
C ASP A 199 -10.46 30.84 3.94
N ASP A 200 -9.49 29.93 3.96
CA ASP A 200 -8.25 30.07 4.70
C ASP A 200 -7.38 31.22 4.15
N LYS A 201 -6.65 31.92 5.02
CA LYS A 201 -5.69 32.96 4.59
C LYS A 201 -4.64 32.43 3.61
N LEU A 202 -4.25 31.16 3.72
CA LEU A 202 -3.28 30.55 2.80
C LEU A 202 -3.85 30.44 1.38
N ALA A 203 -5.18 30.28 1.24
CA ALA A 203 -5.85 30.09 -0.05
C ALA A 203 -5.68 31.26 -1.03
N ALA A 204 -5.31 32.45 -0.53
CA ALA A 204 -5.00 33.60 -1.37
C ALA A 204 -3.67 33.47 -2.13
N ASN A 205 -2.80 32.53 -1.74
CA ASN A 205 -1.47 32.36 -2.30
C ASN A 205 -1.42 31.19 -3.30
N SER A 206 -0.67 31.36 -4.38
CA SER A 206 -0.33 30.25 -5.31
C SER A 206 0.74 29.32 -4.72
N SER A 207 1.54 29.80 -3.77
CA SER A 207 2.58 29.03 -3.10
C SER A 207 2.99 29.68 -1.78
N ILE A 208 3.49 28.87 -0.85
CA ILE A 208 3.88 29.29 0.51
C ILE A 208 5.26 28.75 0.90
N GLU A 209 5.92 29.38 1.85
CA GLU A 209 7.11 28.86 2.54
C GLU A 209 6.70 28.01 3.76
N LEU A 210 7.54 27.08 4.20
CA LEU A 210 7.24 26.22 5.36
C LEU A 210 6.94 27.01 6.64
N LYS A 211 7.59 28.16 6.84
CA LYS A 211 7.39 29.02 8.03
C LYS A 211 5.98 29.60 8.14
N GLU A 212 5.23 29.65 7.04
CA GLU A 212 3.83 30.13 7.04
C GLU A 212 2.88 29.11 7.69
N LEU A 213 3.36 27.91 8.03
CA LEU A 213 2.64 26.89 8.78
C LEU A 213 2.78 27.06 10.31
N ALA A 214 3.58 28.01 10.78
CA ALA A 214 3.75 28.29 12.19
C ALA A 214 2.40 28.64 12.84
N GLY A 215 2.09 28.00 13.97
CA GLY A 215 0.86 28.21 14.72
C GLY A 215 -0.42 27.72 14.03
N ARG A 216 -0.31 26.97 12.92
CA ARG A 216 -1.46 26.41 12.21
C ARG A 216 -1.77 25.01 12.72
N GLU A 217 -3.05 24.70 12.90
CA GLU A 217 -3.50 23.34 13.23
C GLU A 217 -3.39 22.41 12.02
N ILE A 218 -2.75 21.26 12.19
CA ILE A 218 -2.56 20.25 11.15
C ILE A 218 -3.37 19.00 11.48
N THR A 219 -4.14 18.50 10.51
CA THR A 219 -4.62 17.12 10.51
C THR A 219 -3.59 16.23 9.83
N HIS A 220 -3.16 15.17 10.50
CA HIS A 220 -2.04 14.34 10.04
C HIS A 220 -2.48 13.00 9.45
N MET A 221 -1.59 12.42 8.65
CA MET A 221 -1.61 10.98 8.38
C MET A 221 -1.19 10.21 9.64
N LEU A 222 -1.56 8.93 9.76
CA LEU A 222 -1.17 8.08 10.90
C LEU A 222 0.34 8.16 11.22
N PRO A 223 0.73 8.28 12.50
CA PRO A 223 2.14 8.35 12.92
C PRO A 223 3.02 7.17 12.52
N SER A 224 2.41 5.98 12.39
CA SER A 224 3.10 4.78 11.92
C SER A 224 3.43 4.79 10.42
N GLY A 225 2.88 5.75 9.67
CA GLY A 225 3.05 5.87 8.22
C GLY A 225 4.30 6.66 7.81
N SER A 226 4.87 6.29 6.68
CA SER A 226 6.05 6.96 6.10
C SER A 226 5.82 8.43 5.77
N MET A 227 4.58 8.83 5.48
CA MET A 227 4.20 10.23 5.28
C MET A 227 4.42 11.06 6.54
N TRP A 228 3.90 10.61 7.69
CA TRP A 228 4.06 11.31 8.96
C TRP A 228 5.53 11.41 9.35
N GLN A 229 6.27 10.30 9.27
CA GLN A 229 7.72 10.26 9.56
C GLN A 229 8.53 11.23 8.70
N ARG A 230 8.07 11.48 7.47
CA ARG A 230 8.72 12.42 6.54
C ARG A 230 8.44 13.87 6.88
N ILE A 231 7.18 14.22 7.17
CA ILE A 231 6.74 15.62 7.29
C ILE A 231 6.79 16.17 8.72
N HIS A 232 6.61 15.30 9.73
CA HIS A 232 6.48 15.72 11.12
C HIS A 232 7.72 16.51 11.62
N PRO A 233 8.97 16.12 11.30
CA PRO A 233 10.13 16.92 11.71
C PRO A 233 10.09 18.36 11.20
N TRP A 234 9.63 18.58 9.97
CA TRP A 234 9.55 19.93 9.39
C TRP A 234 8.44 20.75 10.03
N LEU A 235 7.29 20.13 10.29
CA LEU A 235 6.14 20.77 10.93
C LEU A 235 6.43 21.14 12.38
N ALA A 236 7.14 20.27 13.11
CA ALA A 236 7.63 20.56 14.45
C ALA A 236 8.67 21.69 14.45
N GLU A 237 9.61 21.69 13.49
CA GLU A 237 10.63 22.74 13.35
C GLU A 237 10.02 24.14 13.15
N VAL A 238 8.94 24.25 12.38
CA VAL A 238 8.26 25.54 12.13
C VAL A 238 7.20 25.90 13.19
N GLY A 239 6.95 25.04 14.17
CA GLY A 239 5.98 25.29 15.23
C GLY A 239 4.52 25.18 14.79
N ALA A 240 4.20 24.25 13.88
CA ALA A 240 2.81 23.89 13.59
C ALA A 240 2.16 23.17 14.79
N ILE A 241 0.84 23.26 14.91
CA ILE A 241 0.07 22.73 16.04
C ILE A 241 -0.55 21.39 15.64
N GLU A 242 -0.30 20.34 16.44
CA GLU A 242 -0.93 19.03 16.28
C GLU A 242 -2.35 19.08 16.85
N ASN A 243 -3.38 18.86 16.00
CA ASN A 243 -4.78 18.90 16.45
C ASN A 243 -5.28 17.56 17.04
N GLY A 244 -4.44 16.53 17.02
CA GLY A 244 -4.75 15.18 17.52
C GLY A 244 -5.54 14.27 16.57
N ILE A 245 -5.91 14.75 15.38
CA ILE A 245 -6.64 13.97 14.38
C ILE A 245 -5.66 13.30 13.43
N HIS A 246 -5.68 11.97 13.41
CA HIS A 246 -4.86 11.14 12.53
C HIS A 246 -5.70 10.26 11.61
N VAL A 247 -5.37 10.24 10.32
CA VAL A 247 -6.11 9.45 9.31
C VAL A 247 -5.19 8.58 8.45
N THR A 248 -5.74 7.53 7.84
CA THR A 248 -5.02 6.59 6.96
C THR A 248 -5.08 6.97 5.49
N HIS A 249 -6.17 7.62 5.06
CA HIS A 249 -6.48 7.86 3.65
C HIS A 249 -6.52 9.36 3.32
N MET A 250 -5.91 9.73 2.19
CA MET A 250 -5.84 11.12 1.71
C MET A 250 -7.23 11.72 1.43
N GLY A 251 -8.16 10.92 0.92
CA GLY A 251 -9.54 11.36 0.71
C GLY A 251 -10.27 11.71 2.01
N THR A 252 -9.95 11.03 3.12
CA THR A 252 -10.49 11.36 4.45
C THR A 252 -9.85 12.64 4.98
N LEU A 253 -8.52 12.78 4.85
CA LEU A 253 -7.79 13.99 5.19
C LEU A 253 -8.41 15.23 4.53
N ALA A 254 -8.63 15.16 3.21
CA ALA A 254 -9.24 16.27 2.47
C ALA A 254 -10.68 16.59 2.91
N GLY A 255 -11.46 15.60 3.37
CA GLY A 255 -12.80 15.83 3.91
C GLY A 255 -12.80 16.57 5.25
N LEU A 256 -11.85 16.24 6.11
CA LEU A 256 -11.65 16.92 7.39
C LEU A 256 -11.17 18.36 7.19
N VAL A 257 -10.23 18.56 6.27
CA VAL A 257 -9.75 19.90 5.89
C VAL A 257 -10.88 20.74 5.31
N ALA A 258 -11.71 20.17 4.42
CA ALA A 258 -12.90 20.86 3.90
C ALA A 258 -13.90 21.27 5.00
N SER A 259 -13.91 20.54 6.12
CA SER A 259 -14.78 20.79 7.27
C SER A 259 -14.15 21.68 8.34
N GLY A 260 -12.97 22.25 8.08
CA GLY A 260 -12.31 23.21 8.99
C GLY A 260 -11.51 22.59 10.13
N PHE A 261 -11.21 21.29 10.11
CA PHE A 261 -10.35 20.64 11.11
C PHE A 261 -8.85 20.92 10.86
N GLY A 262 -8.49 22.16 10.57
CA GLY A 262 -7.13 22.57 10.23
C GLY A 262 -6.73 22.29 8.78
N ILE A 263 -5.42 22.29 8.53
CA ILE A 263 -4.81 22.07 7.20
C ILE A 263 -4.20 20.67 7.10
N GLY A 264 -3.85 20.23 5.90
CA GLY A 264 -3.17 18.95 5.66
C GLY A 264 -1.97 19.11 4.74
N VAL A 265 -1.03 18.18 4.80
CA VAL A 265 0.11 18.12 3.86
C VAL A 265 0.00 16.87 3.02
N ILE A 266 0.01 17.05 1.69
CA ILE A 266 -0.16 15.97 0.72
C ILE A 266 1.00 15.94 -0.28
N PRO A 267 1.33 14.76 -0.82
CA PRO A 267 2.20 14.66 -1.98
C PRO A 267 1.47 15.03 -3.28
N ALA A 268 2.21 15.40 -4.33
CA ALA A 268 1.65 15.76 -5.63
C ALA A 268 0.69 14.70 -6.21
N THR A 269 1.01 13.40 -6.13
CA THR A 269 0.14 12.33 -6.64
C THR A 269 -1.17 12.18 -5.88
N ALA A 270 -1.28 12.72 -4.67
CA ALA A 270 -2.52 12.70 -3.88
C ALA A 270 -3.43 13.89 -4.17
N ALA A 271 -3.06 14.78 -5.09
CA ALA A 271 -3.86 15.95 -5.43
C ALA A 271 -5.25 15.57 -5.94
N SER A 272 -5.38 14.62 -6.88
CA SER A 272 -6.70 14.16 -7.38
C SER A 272 -7.60 13.57 -6.29
N LEU A 273 -7.02 13.00 -5.23
CA LEU A 273 -7.77 12.47 -4.08
C LEU A 273 -8.25 13.58 -3.14
N SER A 274 -7.65 14.77 -3.25
CA SER A 274 -7.85 15.91 -2.36
C SER A 274 -8.68 17.02 -3.00
N VAL A 275 -8.73 17.05 -4.33
CA VAL A 275 -9.58 17.94 -5.12
C VAL A 275 -11.05 17.72 -4.76
N ARG A 276 -11.68 18.74 -4.16
CA ARG A 276 -13.12 18.79 -3.84
C ARG A 276 -13.57 20.22 -3.53
N PRO A 277 -14.88 20.51 -3.53
CA PRO A 277 -15.41 21.80 -3.11
C PRO A 277 -14.94 22.16 -1.70
N GLY A 278 -14.59 23.44 -1.48
CA GLY A 278 -14.14 23.94 -0.17
C GLY A 278 -12.68 23.65 0.18
N VAL A 279 -11.89 23.01 -0.69
CA VAL A 279 -10.46 22.75 -0.46
C VAL A 279 -9.60 23.47 -1.49
N LYS A 280 -8.52 24.11 -1.05
CA LYS A 280 -7.46 24.66 -1.90
C LYS A 280 -6.17 23.89 -1.69
N ILE A 281 -5.44 23.68 -2.79
CA ILE A 281 -4.15 23.00 -2.81
C ILE A 281 -3.08 24.04 -3.18
N ILE A 282 -2.06 24.17 -2.33
CA ILE A 282 -1.05 25.24 -2.41
C ILE A 282 0.34 24.62 -2.35
N ARG A 283 1.23 25.03 -3.26
CA ARG A 283 2.59 24.51 -3.31
C ARG A 283 3.43 24.97 -2.13
N ILE A 284 4.21 24.06 -1.52
CA ILE A 284 5.24 24.42 -0.54
C ILE A 284 6.57 24.68 -1.27
N ARG A 285 7.10 25.90 -1.14
CA ARG A 285 8.41 26.34 -1.66
C ARG A 285 9.48 26.15 -0.59
N ASP A 286 9.87 24.90 -0.39
CA ASP A 286 11.00 24.59 0.47
C ASP A 286 11.85 23.45 -0.15
N PRO A 287 13.18 23.54 -0.10
CA PRO A 287 14.06 22.47 -0.57
C PRO A 287 13.85 21.13 0.16
N LYS A 288 13.37 21.13 1.40
CA LYS A 288 13.04 19.93 2.18
C LYS A 288 11.70 19.32 1.76
N ALA A 289 10.79 20.09 1.17
CA ALA A 289 9.39 19.72 0.88
C ALA A 289 9.25 18.78 -0.34
N PHE A 290 9.96 17.65 -0.29
CA PHE A 290 9.84 16.54 -1.23
C PHE A 290 9.84 15.20 -0.51
N ARG A 291 9.31 14.19 -1.19
CA ARG A 291 9.25 12.79 -0.75
C ARG A 291 9.94 11.92 -1.81
N PRO A 292 11.06 11.26 -1.51
CA PRO A 292 11.68 10.35 -2.45
C PRO A 292 10.77 9.13 -2.65
N ILE A 293 10.74 8.61 -3.87
CA ILE A 293 10.07 7.37 -4.24
C ILE A 293 11.09 6.49 -4.92
N TYR A 294 11.20 5.25 -4.45
CA TYR A 294 12.14 4.26 -4.92
C TYR A 294 11.40 3.16 -5.65
N LEU A 295 11.99 2.65 -6.73
CA LEU A 295 11.71 1.29 -7.18
C LEU A 295 12.50 0.33 -6.30
N ILE A 296 11.81 -0.64 -5.71
CA ILE A 296 12.38 -1.62 -4.79
C ILE A 296 12.13 -3.03 -5.30
N LYS A 297 13.16 -3.87 -5.27
CA LYS A 297 13.06 -5.31 -5.53
C LYS A 297 13.83 -6.07 -4.46
N ARG A 298 13.60 -7.37 -4.35
CA ARG A 298 14.41 -8.21 -3.46
C ARG A 298 15.86 -8.22 -3.91
N LYS A 299 16.78 -8.08 -2.97
CA LYS A 299 18.21 -8.18 -3.22
C LYS A 299 18.57 -9.57 -3.75
N ASN A 300 19.48 -9.63 -4.72
CA ASN A 300 19.95 -10.87 -5.35
C ASN A 300 18.85 -11.75 -5.98
N SER A 301 17.67 -11.19 -6.28
CA SER A 301 16.58 -11.90 -6.95
C SER A 301 16.35 -11.26 -8.33
N PRO A 302 16.61 -11.98 -9.43
CA PRO A 302 16.35 -11.45 -10.76
C PRO A 302 14.85 -11.27 -11.00
N LEU A 303 14.49 -10.21 -11.73
CA LEU A 303 13.12 -10.01 -12.20
C LEU A 303 12.84 -10.94 -13.38
N SER A 304 11.57 -11.35 -13.55
CA SER A 304 11.14 -12.00 -14.80
C SER A 304 11.36 -11.08 -16.00
N ALA A 305 11.37 -11.62 -17.22
CA ALA A 305 11.57 -10.80 -18.42
C ALA A 305 10.51 -9.68 -18.55
N GLY A 306 9.24 -9.99 -18.22
CA GLY A 306 8.17 -8.99 -18.20
C GLY A 306 8.38 -7.93 -17.12
N ALA A 307 8.70 -8.35 -15.89
CA ALA A 307 8.93 -7.42 -14.79
C ALA A 307 10.17 -6.54 -15.03
N GLN A 308 11.25 -7.09 -15.59
CA GLN A 308 12.45 -6.34 -15.93
C GLN A 308 12.19 -5.31 -17.04
N LEU A 309 11.37 -5.65 -18.03
CA LEU A 309 10.94 -4.71 -19.06
C LEU A 309 10.17 -3.54 -18.43
N VAL A 310 9.17 -3.82 -17.59
CA VAL A 310 8.38 -2.78 -16.92
C VAL A 310 9.28 -1.93 -16.02
N TRP A 311 10.14 -2.55 -15.21
CA TRP A 311 11.12 -1.87 -14.36
C TRP A 311 11.95 -0.86 -15.15
N ASN A 312 12.50 -1.27 -16.30
CA ASN A 312 13.31 -0.40 -17.14
C ASN A 312 12.49 0.74 -17.76
N GLN A 313 11.25 0.49 -18.18
CA GLN A 313 10.36 1.52 -18.72
C GLN A 313 9.98 2.55 -17.64
N LEU A 314 9.71 2.11 -16.41
CA LEU A 314 9.43 3.02 -15.29
C LEU A 314 10.66 3.88 -14.94
N LEU A 315 11.87 3.30 -14.92
CA LEU A 315 13.10 4.07 -14.75
C LEU A 315 13.34 5.06 -15.90
N ALA A 316 13.06 4.67 -17.14
CA ALA A 316 13.20 5.57 -18.28
C ALA A 316 12.16 6.72 -18.27
N ALA A 317 11.00 6.50 -17.67
CA ALA A 317 9.96 7.51 -17.46
C ALA A 317 10.21 8.38 -16.21
N ALA A 318 11.26 8.10 -15.43
CA ALA A 318 11.63 8.89 -14.28
C ALA A 318 11.95 10.34 -14.70
N THR A 319 11.35 11.28 -13.98
CA THR A 319 11.74 12.69 -14.01
C THR A 319 12.53 13.01 -12.74
N ASN A 320 13.26 14.13 -12.72
CA ASN A 320 13.90 14.58 -11.47
C ASN A 320 12.86 14.81 -10.36
N GLU A 321 11.72 15.38 -10.72
CA GLU A 321 10.63 15.69 -9.79
C GLU A 321 9.25 15.39 -10.39
N ILE A 322 8.31 14.99 -9.53
CA ILE A 322 6.86 14.98 -9.81
C ILE A 322 6.21 16.17 -9.12
N THR A 323 5.46 16.95 -9.88
CA THR A 323 4.61 18.06 -9.41
C THR A 323 3.17 17.84 -9.84
N MET A 324 2.22 18.59 -9.27
CA MET A 324 0.81 18.52 -9.71
C MET A 324 0.66 18.84 -11.20
N GLU A 325 1.41 19.81 -11.71
CA GLU A 325 1.34 20.27 -13.10
C GLU A 325 1.92 19.23 -14.08
N SER A 326 2.82 18.36 -13.61
CA SER A 326 3.32 17.22 -14.39
C SER A 326 2.35 16.04 -14.46
N LEU A 327 1.31 16.06 -13.61
CA LEU A 327 0.26 15.05 -13.56
C LEU A 327 -0.94 15.57 -14.38
N ASP A 328 -1.57 14.69 -15.16
CA ASP A 328 -2.81 15.03 -15.89
C ASP A 328 -3.95 14.72 -14.92
N LEU A 329 -4.11 15.61 -13.94
CA LEU A 329 -5.11 15.48 -12.91
C LEU A 329 -6.45 15.98 -13.46
N PRO A 330 -7.56 15.29 -13.17
CA PRO A 330 -8.88 15.78 -13.56
C PRO A 330 -9.15 17.14 -12.91
N ASP A 331 -9.82 18.03 -13.64
CA ASP A 331 -10.24 19.32 -13.13
C ASP A 331 -11.13 19.16 -11.88
N PRO A 332 -11.08 20.11 -10.92
CA PRO A 332 -12.02 20.13 -9.82
C PRO A 332 -13.45 20.10 -10.33
N PRO A 333 -14.36 19.33 -9.68
CA PRO A 333 -15.76 19.44 -9.98
C PRO A 333 -16.17 20.90 -9.76
N ALA A 334 -16.88 21.48 -10.75
CA ALA A 334 -17.38 22.85 -10.65
C ALA A 334 -18.09 23.01 -9.30
N ALA A 335 -17.79 24.11 -8.60
CA ALA A 335 -18.54 24.44 -7.40
C ALA A 335 -20.02 24.45 -7.78
N ALA A 336 -20.83 23.61 -7.12
CA ALA A 336 -22.26 23.70 -7.25
C ALA A 336 -22.62 25.16 -6.93
N GLU A 337 -23.19 25.87 -7.92
CA GLU A 337 -23.69 27.22 -7.72
C GLU A 337 -24.51 27.19 -6.43
N SER A 338 -24.11 28.04 -5.48
CA SER A 338 -24.86 28.29 -4.27
C SER A 338 -26.31 28.47 -4.70
N ALA A 339 -27.20 27.62 -4.20
CA ALA A 339 -28.63 27.81 -4.38
C ALA A 339 -28.98 29.20 -3.84
N GLU A 340 -29.05 30.18 -4.74
CA GLU A 340 -29.47 31.53 -4.44
C GLU A 340 -30.93 31.44 -3.96
N ASP A 341 -31.09 31.76 -2.69
CA ASP A 341 -32.17 32.55 -2.12
C ASP A 341 -33.56 32.32 -2.74
N HIS A 342 -34.29 31.33 -2.23
CA HIS A 342 -35.75 31.33 -2.33
C HIS A 342 -36.30 32.20 -1.19
N PRO A 343 -36.81 33.42 -1.45
CA PRO A 343 -37.43 34.22 -0.41
C PRO A 343 -38.71 33.51 0.06
N GLN A 344 -38.75 33.20 1.35
CA GLN A 344 -39.97 32.80 2.05
C GLN A 344 -41.01 33.93 1.95
N GLY A 345 -42.09 33.69 1.19
CA GLY A 345 -43.32 34.49 1.26
C GLY A 345 -44.27 33.96 2.36
N PRO A 346 -45.07 34.82 3.01
CA PRO A 346 -45.77 34.46 4.25
C PRO A 346 -47.04 33.62 4.00
N PRO A 347 -47.57 32.91 5.01
CA PRO A 347 -48.77 32.09 4.86
C PRO A 347 -50.03 32.97 4.91
N GLY A 348 -50.69 33.12 3.76
CA GLY A 348 -51.96 33.82 3.62
C GLY A 348 -53.19 32.92 3.79
N GLY A 349 -53.80 32.97 4.98
CA GLY A 349 -55.25 33.09 5.23
C GLY A 349 -56.30 32.24 4.50
N ALA A 350 -56.94 31.36 5.27
CA ALA A 350 -58.40 31.19 5.43
C ALA A 350 -59.31 31.13 4.18
N GLY A 351 -59.91 29.96 3.97
CA GLY A 351 -61.07 29.75 3.10
C GLY A 351 -61.98 28.63 3.61
N ALA A 352 -62.69 28.85 4.72
CA ALA A 352 -63.83 28.03 5.09
C ALA A 352 -65.09 28.53 4.37
N ARG A 353 -65.79 27.66 3.62
CA ARG A 353 -67.26 27.68 3.53
C ARG A 353 -67.85 26.39 2.93
N ARG A 354 -68.93 25.97 3.59
CA ARG A 354 -69.81 24.80 3.45
C ARG A 354 -70.71 24.81 2.21
N ALA A 355 -71.32 23.62 2.00
CA ALA A 355 -72.59 23.26 1.34
C ALA A 355 -72.43 22.75 -0.11
N ARG A 356 -73.03 21.64 -0.60
CA ARG A 356 -74.27 20.87 -0.36
C ARG A 356 -73.98 19.38 -0.68
N ARG A 357 -74.40 18.36 0.07
CA ARG A 357 -75.69 17.62 0.12
C ARG A 357 -76.35 17.24 -1.23
N GLU A 358 -76.75 15.95 -1.29
CA GLU A 358 -77.69 15.25 -2.20
C GLU A 358 -77.09 14.77 -3.54
N ALA A 359 -77.39 13.60 -4.10
CA ALA A 359 -78.07 12.36 -3.68
C ALA A 359 -77.89 11.36 -4.86
N GLY A 360 -77.92 10.05 -4.60
CA GLY A 360 -78.51 9.11 -5.56
C GLY A 360 -77.60 8.15 -6.31
N ARG A 361 -77.68 6.90 -5.83
CA ARG A 361 -77.47 5.59 -6.49
C ARG A 361 -76.06 5.03 -6.57
#